data_AF-A0A437AJD2-F1
#
_entry.id   AF-A0A437AJD2-F1
#
_cell.length_a   1.000
_cell.length_b   1.000
_cell.length_c   1.000
_cell.angle_alpha   90.00
_cell.angle_beta   90.00
_cell.angle_gamma   90.00
#
_symmetry.space_group_name_H-M   'P 1'
#
loop_
_entity.id
_entity.type
_entity.pdbx_description
1 polymer ?
#
loop_
_entity_poly.entity_id
_entity_poly.type
_entity_poly.pdbx_seq_one_letter_code
_entity_poly.pdbx_strand_id
1 'polypeptide(L)'
;MLKYFDLDDILLEEQKIKIRLKSNISFPHKVEANTTFEAPLFSLEHIINDEECEILSDIVSLETQHILRANALPEDFTKQNPNFYALVKYFYNDLSFFKKVAVRRVNFLFECLIQKKEINELFFEKEKEIYNEALETLLKFNSLGKL
;
A
#
# COMPACT_ATOMS: atom_id res chain seq x y z
N MET A 1 14.65 1.51 5.10
CA MET A 1 15.24 2.72 4.50
C MET A 1 14.81 2.77 3.04
N LEU A 2 13.77 3.57 2.79
CA LEU A 2 13.32 3.90 1.43
C LEU A 2 14.45 4.64 0.73
N LYS A 3 14.59 4.46 -0.58
CA LYS A 3 15.61 5.16 -1.36
C LYS A 3 14.84 6.03 -2.35
N TYR A 4 15.02 7.36 -2.28
CA TYR A 4 14.35 8.43 -3.05
C TYR A 4 14.46 8.34 -4.59
N PHE A 5 14.38 7.15 -5.18
CA PHE A 5 14.44 6.93 -6.62
C PHE A 5 13.06 6.91 -7.27
N ASP A 6 11.98 6.92 -6.48
CA ASP A 6 10.60 6.91 -6.95
C ASP A 6 9.77 8.03 -6.29
N LEU A 7 8.90 8.67 -7.08
CA LEU A 7 7.94 9.67 -6.57
C LEU A 7 6.93 9.00 -5.63
N ASP A 8 6.60 7.74 -5.86
CA ASP A 8 5.69 6.97 -5.01
C ASP A 8 6.25 6.80 -3.58
N ASP A 9 7.57 6.69 -3.44
CA ASP A 9 8.23 6.61 -2.13
C ASP A 9 8.12 7.95 -1.36
N ILE A 10 8.15 9.09 -2.07
CA ILE A 10 7.97 10.42 -1.46
C ILE A 10 6.51 10.61 -1.03
N LEU A 11 5.54 10.21 -1.86
CA LEU A 11 4.12 10.30 -1.52
C LEU A 11 3.74 9.40 -0.35
N LEU A 12 4.41 8.24 -0.21
CA LEU A 12 4.28 7.38 0.96
C LEU A 12 4.75 8.08 2.24
N GLU A 13 5.86 8.81 2.18
CA GLU A 13 6.46 9.53 3.31
C GLU A 13 5.54 10.61 3.89
N GLU A 14 4.72 11.25 3.05
CA GLU A 14 3.74 12.25 3.47
C GLU A 14 2.48 11.66 4.13
N GLN A 15 2.27 10.34 4.02
CA GLN A 15 1.08 9.70 4.55
C GLN A 15 1.01 9.82 6.07
N LYS A 16 -0.10 10.35 6.57
CA LYS A 16 -0.35 10.52 8.00
C LYS A 16 -0.71 9.19 8.66
N ILE A 17 -0.04 8.89 9.76
CA ILE A 17 -0.21 7.69 10.56
C ILE A 17 -0.53 8.10 11.99
N LYS A 18 -1.39 7.33 12.63
CA LYS A 18 -1.77 7.57 14.02
C LYS A 18 -0.74 6.94 14.95
N ILE A 19 -0.12 7.76 15.78
CA ILE A 19 0.89 7.34 16.75
C ILE A 19 0.50 7.74 18.17
N ARG A 20 1.06 7.03 19.15
CA ARG A 20 0.98 7.32 20.58
C ARG A 20 2.37 7.45 21.15
N LEU A 21 2.60 8.46 21.96
CA LEU A 21 3.87 8.60 22.67
C LEU A 21 3.97 7.62 23.83
N LYS A 22 5.11 6.94 23.96
CA LYS A 22 5.45 6.08 25.11
C LYS A 22 6.02 6.91 26.27
N SER A 23 6.67 8.03 25.95
CA SER A 23 7.33 8.91 26.91
C SER A 23 6.90 10.37 26.72
N ASN A 24 7.23 11.23 27.69
CA ASN A 24 7.02 12.67 27.56
C ASN A 24 8.05 13.22 26.57
N ILE A 25 7.60 13.88 25.50
CA ILE A 25 8.49 14.52 24.52
C ILE A 25 8.49 16.03 24.75
N SER A 26 9.66 16.64 24.63
CA SER A 26 9.85 18.07 24.88
C SER A 26 10.30 18.77 23.59
N PHE A 27 9.43 18.89 22.58
CA PHE A 27 9.72 19.68 21.37
C PHE A 27 8.49 19.93 20.48
N PRO A 28 8.23 21.16 19.98
CA PRO A 28 8.64 22.46 20.53
C PRO A 28 7.92 22.80 21.84
N HIS A 29 6.86 22.05 22.19
CA HIS A 29 6.15 22.11 23.47
C HIS A 29 6.20 20.75 24.16
N LYS A 30 5.96 20.74 25.48
CA LYS A 30 5.89 19.49 26.24
C LYS A 30 4.61 18.75 25.84
N VAL A 31 4.77 17.55 25.29
CA VAL A 31 3.68 16.63 24.99
C VAL A 31 3.74 15.49 25.99
N GLU A 32 2.61 15.21 26.64
CA GLU A 32 2.52 14.15 27.65
C GLU A 32 2.58 12.76 27.00
N ALA A 33 3.12 11.80 27.74
CA ALA A 33 3.04 10.39 27.39
C ALA A 33 1.57 9.95 27.20
N ASN A 34 1.35 8.93 26.38
CA ASN A 34 0.03 8.43 25.95
C ASN A 34 -0.81 9.41 25.09
N THR A 35 -0.29 10.60 24.80
CA THR A 35 -0.94 11.50 23.81
C THR A 35 -0.91 10.84 22.44
N THR A 36 -2.04 10.93 21.74
CA THR A 36 -2.25 10.36 20.41
C THR A 36 -2.40 11.48 19.39
N PHE A 37 -1.68 11.39 18.27
CA PHE A 37 -1.80 12.34 17.16
C PHE A 37 -1.47 11.70 15.81
N GLU A 38 -1.77 12.42 14.74
CA GLU A 38 -1.44 12.01 13.38
C GLU A 38 -0.14 12.69 12.94
N ALA A 39 0.84 11.90 12.51
CA ALA A 39 2.13 12.38 12.04
C ALA A 39 2.46 11.77 10.67
N PRO A 40 3.15 12.50 9.79
CA PRO A 40 3.59 11.94 8.50
C PRO A 40 4.67 10.87 8.73
N LEU A 41 4.74 9.88 7.85
CA LEU A 41 5.67 8.76 7.97
C LEU A 41 7.13 9.18 8.06
N PHE A 42 7.58 10.16 7.25
CA PHE A 42 8.97 10.62 7.28
C PHE A 42 9.40 11.15 8.66
N SER A 43 8.46 11.65 9.46
CA SER A 43 8.77 12.17 10.80
C SER A 43 9.12 11.06 11.78
N LEU A 44 8.62 9.84 11.55
CA LEU A 44 8.95 8.67 12.36
C LEU A 44 10.43 8.26 12.18
N GLU A 45 10.97 8.37 10.96
CA GLU A 45 12.37 8.00 10.69
C GLU A 45 13.39 8.96 11.35
N HIS A 46 12.98 10.19 11.68
CA HIS A 46 13.89 11.26 12.09
C HIS A 46 13.64 11.81 13.50
N ILE A 47 12.42 11.73 14.01
CA ILE A 47 12.02 12.44 15.24
C ILE A 47 11.64 11.45 16.34
N ILE A 48 11.24 10.23 16.00
CA ILE A 48 10.59 9.34 16.95
C ILE A 48 11.10 7.92 16.75
N ASN A 49 12.22 7.59 17.39
CA ASN A 49 12.69 6.21 17.45
C ASN A 49 11.57 5.31 18.01
N ASP A 50 11.55 4.02 17.63
CA ASP A 50 10.58 3.02 18.12
C ASP A 50 10.47 2.95 19.66
N GLU A 51 11.47 3.48 20.37
CA GLU A 51 11.50 3.60 21.83
C GLU A 51 10.56 4.69 22.38
N GLU A 52 10.27 5.74 21.60
CA GLU A 52 9.55 6.93 22.05
C GLU A 52 8.08 6.96 21.63
N CYS A 53 7.68 6.18 20.61
CA CYS A 53 6.28 6.03 20.23
C CYS A 53 5.86 4.61 19.90
N GLU A 54 4.54 4.44 19.83
CA GLU A 54 3.82 3.26 19.39
C GLU A 54 2.94 3.69 18.20
N ILE A 55 3.08 3.01 17.06
CA ILE A 55 2.14 3.17 15.95
C ILE A 55 0.83 2.50 16.36
N LEU A 56 -0.25 3.27 16.43
CA LEU A 56 -1.55 2.79 16.91
C LEU A 56 -2.47 2.30 15.79
N SER A 57 -2.29 2.79 14.58
CA SER A 57 -3.09 2.34 13.44
C SER A 57 -2.45 1.09 12.86
N ASP A 58 -3.17 -0.04 12.97
CA ASP A 58 -3.01 -1.10 11.99
C ASP A 58 -3.28 -0.48 10.61
N ILE A 59 -2.23 -0.31 9.82
CA ILE A 59 -2.32 0.26 8.47
C ILE A 59 -3.30 -0.55 7.63
N VAL A 60 -3.30 -1.86 7.83
CA VAL A 60 -4.34 -2.75 7.36
C VAL A 60 -4.95 -3.40 8.59
N SER A 61 -6.08 -2.86 9.04
CA SER A 61 -6.82 -3.38 10.20
C SER A 61 -7.09 -4.88 10.08
N LEU A 62 -7.18 -5.57 11.22
CA LEU A 62 -7.51 -7.00 11.23
C LEU A 62 -8.82 -7.29 10.45
N GLU A 63 -9.82 -6.42 10.59
CA GLU A 63 -11.08 -6.49 9.84
C GLU A 63 -10.84 -6.42 8.33
N THR A 64 -10.06 -5.44 7.87
CA THR A 64 -9.65 -5.33 6.46
C THR A 64 -8.91 -6.58 5.99
N GLN A 65 -8.04 -7.16 6.82
CA GLN A 65 -7.34 -8.40 6.48
C GLN A 65 -8.33 -9.57 6.33
N HIS A 66 -9.35 -9.68 7.18
CA HIS A 66 -10.40 -10.69 7.03
C HIS A 66 -11.19 -10.52 5.73
N ILE A 67 -11.55 -9.27 5.39
CA ILE A 67 -12.20 -8.96 4.11
C ILE A 67 -11.31 -9.39 2.94
N LEU A 68 -10.02 -9.03 2.95
CA LEU A 68 -9.06 -9.38 1.90
C LEU A 68 -8.79 -10.89 1.78
N ARG A 69 -8.95 -11.66 2.87
CA ARG A 69 -8.89 -13.14 2.84
C ARG A 69 -10.08 -13.73 2.11
N ALA A 70 -11.27 -13.16 2.29
CA ALA A 70 -12.49 -13.62 1.64
C ALA A 70 -12.54 -13.17 0.18
N ASN A 71 -12.29 -11.89 -0.06
CA ASN A 71 -12.29 -11.25 -1.38
C ASN A 71 -11.04 -10.37 -1.54
N ALA A 72 -10.16 -10.74 -2.46
CA ALA A 72 -8.93 -9.97 -2.73
C ALA A 72 -9.18 -8.64 -3.47
N LEU A 73 -10.38 -8.42 -4.01
CA LEU A 73 -10.83 -7.19 -4.67
C LEU A 73 -12.11 -6.65 -4.02
N PRO A 74 -12.06 -6.19 -2.76
CA PRO A 74 -13.20 -5.55 -2.13
C PRO A 74 -13.52 -4.23 -2.83
N GLU A 75 -14.80 -3.86 -2.87
CA GLU A 75 -15.21 -2.53 -3.29
C GLU A 75 -14.58 -1.47 -2.35
N ASP A 76 -14.22 -0.31 -2.92
CA ASP A 76 -13.58 0.84 -2.27
C ASP A 76 -12.19 0.64 -1.61
N PHE A 77 -11.70 -0.60 -1.50
CA PHE A 77 -10.41 -0.86 -0.85
C PHE A 77 -9.24 -0.11 -1.50
N THR A 78 -9.20 -0.08 -2.83
CA THR A 78 -8.17 0.61 -3.61
C THR A 78 -8.20 2.11 -3.43
N LYS A 79 -9.41 2.69 -3.31
CA LYS A 79 -9.60 4.13 -3.05
C LYS A 79 -9.18 4.51 -1.64
N GLN A 80 -9.46 3.66 -0.67
CA GLN A 80 -9.11 3.88 0.73
C GLN A 80 -7.61 3.70 1.00
N ASN A 81 -6.92 2.86 0.22
CA ASN A 81 -5.53 2.49 0.46
C ASN A 81 -4.67 2.57 -0.82
N PRO A 82 -4.57 3.73 -1.48
CA PRO A 82 -3.92 3.84 -2.79
C PRO A 82 -2.46 3.33 -2.80
N ASN A 83 -1.74 3.50 -1.68
CA ASN A 83 -0.35 3.09 -1.52
C ASN A 83 -0.18 1.72 -0.82
N PHE A 84 -1.20 0.86 -0.88
CA PHE A 84 -1.27 -0.41 -0.13
C PHE A 84 0.03 -1.23 -0.19
N TYR A 85 0.58 -1.47 -1.38
CA TYR A 85 1.77 -2.31 -1.54
C TYR A 85 3.02 -1.73 -0.87
N ALA A 86 3.19 -0.41 -0.96
CA ALA A 86 4.33 0.29 -0.38
C ALA A 86 4.22 0.33 1.15
N LEU A 87 3.02 0.64 1.66
CA LEU A 87 2.72 0.60 3.10
C LEU A 87 2.94 -0.78 3.70
N VAL A 88 2.43 -1.83 3.04
CA VAL A 88 2.61 -3.21 3.53
C VAL A 88 4.09 -3.57 3.63
N LYS A 89 4.88 -3.23 2.61
CA LYS A 89 6.32 -3.49 2.58
C LYS A 89 7.08 -2.72 3.68
N TYR A 90 6.61 -1.53 4.04
CA TYR A 90 7.24 -0.70 5.06
C TYR A 90 6.98 -1.23 6.47
N PHE A 91 5.73 -1.55 6.80
CA PHE A 91 5.33 -1.81 8.19
C PHE A 91 5.30 -3.28 8.61
N TYR A 92 5.24 -4.21 7.66
CA TYR A 92 5.10 -5.63 7.96
C TYR A 92 6.36 -6.41 7.62
N ASN A 93 6.96 -7.03 8.64
CA ASN A 93 8.09 -7.95 8.47
C ASN A 93 7.64 -9.28 7.84
N ASP A 94 6.48 -9.81 8.25
CA ASP A 94 5.88 -10.99 7.62
C ASP A 94 4.91 -10.56 6.52
N LEU A 95 5.29 -10.84 5.27
CA LEU A 95 4.51 -10.55 4.07
C LEU A 95 3.68 -11.74 3.59
N SER A 96 3.66 -12.87 4.31
CA SER A 96 3.04 -14.12 3.87
C SER A 96 1.56 -13.96 3.49
N PHE A 97 0.79 -13.24 4.32
CA PHE A 97 -0.60 -12.93 4.06
C PHE A 97 -0.77 -12.03 2.83
N PHE A 98 -0.05 -10.91 2.78
CA PHE A 98 -0.18 -9.93 1.72
C PHE A 98 0.27 -10.47 0.35
N LYS A 99 1.27 -11.35 0.33
CA LYS A 99 1.66 -12.08 -0.88
C LYS A 99 0.51 -12.93 -1.43
N LYS A 100 -0.27 -13.60 -0.58
CA LYS A 100 -1.44 -14.38 -1.03
C LYS A 100 -2.52 -13.48 -1.64
N VAL A 101 -2.74 -12.30 -1.05
CA VAL A 101 -3.68 -11.30 -1.60
C VAL A 101 -3.18 -10.81 -2.96
N ALA A 102 -1.91 -10.41 -3.05
CA ALA A 102 -1.30 -9.94 -4.30
C ALA A 102 -1.37 -10.99 -5.42
N VAL A 103 -1.05 -12.25 -5.13
CA VAL A 103 -1.14 -13.35 -6.11
C VAL A 103 -2.58 -13.52 -6.62
N ARG A 104 -3.58 -13.46 -5.74
CA ARG A 104 -4.99 -13.53 -6.17
C ARG A 104 -5.34 -12.37 -7.08
N ARG A 105 -4.99 -11.14 -6.71
CA ARG A 105 -5.24 -9.93 -7.52
C ARG A 105 -4.57 -10.01 -8.90
N VAL A 106 -3.32 -10.47 -8.95
CA VAL A 106 -2.59 -10.71 -10.20
C VAL A 106 -3.28 -11.75 -11.07
N ASN A 107 -3.78 -12.85 -10.49
CA ASN A 107 -4.55 -13.83 -11.27
C ASN A 107 -5.81 -13.22 -11.88
N PHE A 108 -6.53 -12.36 -11.14
CA PHE A 108 -7.67 -11.62 -11.69
C PHE A 108 -7.26 -10.67 -12.82
N LEU A 109 -6.13 -9.97 -12.71
CA LEU A 109 -5.58 -9.14 -13.81
C LEU A 109 -5.32 -9.98 -15.07
N PHE A 110 -4.72 -11.17 -14.92
CA PHE A 110 -4.48 -12.08 -16.03
C PHE A 110 -5.78 -12.55 -16.69
N GLU A 111 -6.82 -12.87 -15.91
CA GLU A 111 -8.13 -13.23 -16.44
C GLU A 111 -8.76 -12.08 -17.23
N CYS A 112 -8.68 -10.84 -16.71
CA CYS A 112 -9.11 -9.64 -17.43
C CYS A 112 -8.37 -9.48 -18.76
N LEU A 113 -7.05 -9.71 -18.76
CA LEU A 113 -6.19 -9.56 -19.93
C LEU A 113 -6.53 -10.59 -21.03
N ILE A 114 -6.69 -11.85 -20.64
CA ILE A 114 -7.09 -12.94 -21.56
C ILE A 114 -8.46 -12.65 -22.17
N GLN A 115 -9.40 -12.14 -21.36
CA GLN A 115 -10.75 -11.82 -21.79
C GLN A 115 -10.86 -10.45 -22.47
N LYS A 116 -9.77 -9.68 -22.57
CA LYS A 116 -9.73 -8.29 -23.07
C LYS A 116 -10.78 -7.39 -22.43
N LYS A 117 -11.02 -7.56 -21.13
CA LYS A 117 -11.95 -6.73 -20.35
C LYS A 117 -11.31 -5.41 -19.97
N GLU A 118 -12.10 -4.35 -19.90
CA GLU A 118 -11.63 -3.11 -19.30
C GLU A 118 -11.34 -3.32 -17.81
N ILE A 119 -10.24 -2.73 -17.34
CA ILE A 119 -9.92 -2.70 -15.93
C ILE A 119 -10.77 -1.63 -15.24
N ASN A 120 -11.38 -2.01 -14.13
CA ASN A 120 -12.22 -1.14 -13.32
C ASN A 120 -11.43 -0.50 -12.16
N GLU A 121 -12.12 0.33 -11.36
CA GLU A 121 -11.55 1.02 -10.21
C GLU A 121 -11.12 0.09 -9.05
N LEU A 122 -11.37 -1.22 -9.14
CA LEU A 122 -11.00 -2.19 -8.10
C LEU A 122 -9.50 -2.53 -8.11
N PHE A 123 -8.75 -2.09 -9.10
CA PHE A 123 -7.30 -2.30 -9.22
C PHE A 123 -6.49 -1.06 -8.80
N PHE A 124 -5.32 -1.29 -8.22
CA PHE A 124 -4.37 -0.22 -7.86
C PHE A 124 -3.73 0.38 -9.11
N GLU A 125 -3.23 1.61 -9.05
CA GLU A 125 -2.58 2.26 -10.20
C GLU A 125 -1.40 1.42 -10.74
N LYS A 126 -0.55 0.88 -9.86
CA LYS A 126 0.53 -0.02 -10.27
C LYS A 126 0.04 -1.28 -10.99
N GLU A 127 -1.11 -1.81 -10.61
CA GLU A 127 -1.70 -2.97 -11.27
C GLU A 127 -2.26 -2.60 -12.64
N LYS A 128 -2.87 -1.42 -12.77
CA LYS A 128 -3.34 -0.87 -14.04
C LYS A 128 -2.18 -0.63 -15.01
N GLU A 129 -1.06 -0.09 -14.52
CA GLU A 129 0.17 0.08 -15.31
C GLU A 129 0.65 -1.25 -15.88
N ILE A 130 0.81 -2.27 -15.03
CA ILE A 130 1.24 -3.62 -15.43
C ILE A 130 0.28 -4.19 -16.48
N TYR A 131 -1.02 -4.04 -16.28
CA TYR A 131 -2.02 -4.50 -17.24
C TYR A 131 -1.91 -3.79 -18.59
N ASN A 132 -1.80 -2.46 -18.59
CA ASN A 132 -1.73 -1.67 -19.81
C ASN A 132 -0.47 -2.01 -20.61
N GLU A 133 0.66 -2.18 -19.94
CA GLU A 133 1.92 -2.59 -20.56
C GLU A 133 1.80 -4.02 -21.15
N ALA A 134 1.18 -4.94 -20.41
CA ALA A 134 0.94 -6.30 -20.89
C ALA A 134 -0.03 -6.33 -22.09
N LEU A 135 -1.09 -5.53 -22.05
CA LEU A 135 -2.07 -5.41 -23.12
C LEU A 135 -1.44 -4.82 -24.38
N GLU A 136 -0.65 -3.75 -24.25
CA GLU A 136 0.07 -3.15 -25.37
C GLU A 136 1.02 -4.17 -26.01
N THR A 137 1.74 -4.93 -25.19
CA THR A 137 2.65 -5.99 -25.65
C THR A 137 1.90 -7.10 -26.40
N LEU A 138 0.76 -7.54 -25.88
CA LEU A 138 -0.09 -8.53 -26.56
C LEU A 138 -0.68 -8.01 -27.88
N LEU A 139 -1.11 -6.74 -27.92
CA LEU A 139 -1.63 -6.11 -29.14
C LEU A 139 -0.54 -5.99 -30.20
N LYS A 140 0.68 -5.59 -29.81
CA LYS A 140 1.87 -5.57 -30.68
C LYS A 140 2.21 -6.96 -31.19
N PHE A 141 2.19 -7.98 -30.33
CA PHE A 141 2.45 -9.36 -30.75
C PHE A 141 1.41 -9.84 -31.79
N ASN A 142 0.12 -9.59 -31.54
CA ASN A 142 -0.96 -9.96 -32.45
C ASN A 142 -0.91 -9.19 -33.78
N SER A 143 -0.40 -7.96 -33.79
CA SER A 143 -0.23 -7.20 -35.04
C SER A 143 0.96 -7.68 -35.87
N LEU A 144 1.97 -8.27 -35.24
CA LEU A 144 3.13 -8.89 -35.90
C LEU A 144 2.81 -10.26 -36.52
N GLY A 145 1.73 -10.91 -36.07
CA GLY A 145 1.32 -12.22 -36.58
C GLY A 145 -0.19 -12.34 -36.70
N LYS A 146 -0.70 -12.16 -37.92
CA LYS A 146 -1.81 -13.01 -38.36
C LYS A 146 -1.25 -14.43 -38.46
N LEU A 147 -1.47 -15.24 -37.42
CA LEU A 147 -1.57 -16.68 -37.60
C LEU A 147 -2.94 -16.97 -38.24
#